data_AF-A0A1I3GX98-F1
#
_entry.id   AF-A0A1I3GX98-F1
#
_cell.length_a   1.000
_cell.length_b   1.000
_cell.length_c   1.000
_cell.angle_alpha   90.00
_cell.angle_beta   90.00
_cell.angle_gamma   90.00
#
_symmetry.space_group_name_H-M   'P 1'
#
loop_
_entity.id
_entity.type
_entity.pdbx_description
1 polymer ?
#
loop_
_entity_poly.entity_id
_entity_poly.type
_entity_poly.pdbx_seq_one_letter_code
_entity_poly.pdbx_strand_id
1 'polypeptide(L)'
;MSGWLSKAKKAFKRDQPAETAQPFQLPCECGQQHTGLRRQRHQHIVCKACGRSLFVLPRDIYPPPASVVAKKKPTSSSEMDAAPGNKPVSITSLRKRTRGTAAPQAAAAASEIPTRSSSPVRKPAATPAPKPAPPPPNRIATDQIKKSRLFSPFRIVAIVVVLMGMFTTGWLVRQSGMSQATKVAKEAGELGLTRIEEGNWADARQELDRAAIAMDQLGRTDPEAQTIRQYFRETQAMTNLCADPVVEVLAAARREYESSKPEKAEEEKKTVSGLANRYRGQWLIVEGVVRDVTPKKARRRQYEMTLPGRPGESEGETVLELNFPVLKDLVPVGGEKPLIFAGSIIDCERDNEHDRWILRLDKNSGFLWTHLKTYLAAGFEVNSVRPEKAVLSQLNEQAVVMGVTIVPRDQ
;
A
#
# COMPACT_ATOMS: atom_id res chain seq x y z
N MET A 1 22.33 -22.11 22.12
CA MET A 1 21.92 -21.02 23.03
C MET A 1 20.72 -20.29 22.43
N SER A 2 19.49 -20.74 22.71
CA SER A 2 18.29 -20.35 21.95
C SER A 2 17.03 -20.15 22.81
N GLY A 3 17.19 -19.90 24.12
CA GLY A 3 16.08 -19.80 25.07
C GLY A 3 15.42 -18.42 25.22
N TRP A 4 15.99 -17.35 24.67
CA TRP A 4 15.51 -15.97 24.87
C TRP A 4 14.28 -15.63 24.01
N LEU A 5 14.35 -15.89 22.69
CA LEU A 5 13.31 -15.51 21.73
C LEU A 5 11.96 -16.19 21.98
N SER A 6 11.95 -17.37 22.59
CA SER A 6 10.72 -18.11 22.94
C SER A 6 9.91 -17.46 24.08
N LYS A 7 10.52 -16.59 24.91
CA LYS A 7 9.79 -15.85 25.96
C LYS A 7 9.08 -14.61 25.42
N ALA A 8 9.64 -13.92 24.42
CA ALA A 8 9.03 -12.72 23.84
C ALA A 8 7.66 -13.00 23.18
N LYS A 9 7.51 -14.14 22.46
CA LYS A 9 6.22 -14.52 21.87
C LYS A 9 5.12 -14.85 22.88
N LYS A 10 5.46 -15.16 24.15
CA LYS A 10 4.46 -15.31 25.23
C LYS A 10 3.99 -13.97 25.81
N ALA A 11 4.76 -12.89 25.71
CA ALA A 11 4.33 -11.56 26.15
C ALA A 11 3.34 -10.88 25.18
N PHE A 12 3.38 -11.24 23.90
CA PHE A 12 2.45 -10.71 22.87
C PHE A 12 1.26 -11.62 22.56
N LYS A 13 1.22 -12.86 23.08
CA LYS A 13 -0.06 -13.51 23.38
C LYS A 13 -0.69 -12.83 24.59
N ARG A 14 -1.17 -11.59 24.36
CA ARG A 14 -2.18 -10.96 25.19
C ARG A 14 -3.32 -11.96 25.28
N ASP A 15 -3.67 -12.38 26.49
CA ASP A 15 -4.83 -13.25 26.69
C ASP A 15 -6.00 -12.61 25.96
N GLN A 16 -6.55 -13.28 24.94
CA GLN A 16 -7.87 -12.91 24.45
C GLN A 16 -8.80 -13.20 25.64
N PRO A 17 -9.37 -12.17 26.30
CA PRO A 17 -10.26 -12.43 27.41
C PRO A 17 -11.39 -13.29 26.87
N ALA A 18 -11.61 -14.45 27.50
CA ALA A 18 -12.53 -15.48 27.03
C ALA A 18 -13.82 -14.84 26.53
N GLU A 19 -14.20 -15.13 25.28
CA GLU A 19 -15.02 -14.26 24.44
C GLU A 19 -16.43 -14.07 25.04
N THR A 20 -16.56 -13.10 25.95
CA THR A 20 -17.81 -12.84 26.67
C THR A 20 -18.85 -12.36 25.69
N ALA A 21 -19.77 -13.26 25.36
CA ALA A 21 -20.87 -12.99 24.45
C ALA A 21 -21.71 -11.83 25.02
N GLN A 22 -21.72 -10.69 24.33
CA GLN A 22 -22.48 -9.51 24.76
C GLN A 22 -23.89 -9.60 24.18
N PRO A 23 -24.92 -9.92 24.98
CA PRO A 23 -26.29 -9.94 24.48
C PRO A 23 -26.76 -8.52 24.13
N PHE A 24 -27.72 -8.43 23.23
CA PHE A 24 -28.49 -7.22 23.00
C PHE A 24 -29.99 -7.54 23.08
N GLN A 25 -30.77 -6.51 23.42
CA GLN A 25 -32.22 -6.49 23.30
C GLN A 25 -32.59 -5.17 22.62
N LEU A 26 -33.37 -5.24 21.53
CA LEU A 26 -33.82 -4.08 20.77
C LEU A 26 -35.32 -4.22 20.48
N PRO A 27 -36.16 -3.22 20.85
CA PRO A 27 -37.55 -3.19 20.43
C PRO A 27 -37.64 -2.79 18.96
N CYS A 28 -38.50 -3.47 18.20
CA CYS A 28 -38.97 -2.99 16.91
C CYS A 28 -40.09 -1.97 17.08
N GLU A 29 -40.30 -1.10 16.09
CA GLU A 29 -41.41 -0.12 16.07
C GLU A 29 -42.80 -0.77 16.15
N CYS A 30 -42.96 -2.04 15.76
CA CYS A 30 -44.21 -2.80 15.93
C CYS A 30 -44.40 -3.36 17.36
N GLY A 31 -43.49 -3.06 18.30
CA GLY A 31 -43.50 -3.57 19.67
C GLY A 31 -42.82 -4.94 19.86
N GLN A 32 -42.41 -5.64 18.79
CA GLN A 32 -41.72 -6.93 18.91
C GLN A 32 -40.29 -6.75 19.46
N GLN A 33 -39.97 -7.46 20.54
CA GLN A 33 -38.61 -7.52 21.11
C GLN A 33 -37.71 -8.45 20.30
N HIS A 34 -36.52 -7.97 19.92
CA HIS A 34 -35.48 -8.77 19.28
C HIS A 34 -34.29 -8.96 20.22
N THR A 35 -33.89 -10.21 20.43
CA THR A 35 -32.74 -10.57 21.29
C THR A 35 -31.72 -11.38 20.51
N GLY A 36 -30.45 -11.28 20.90
CA GLY A 36 -29.35 -11.98 20.24
C GLY A 36 -28.00 -11.64 20.84
N LEU A 37 -26.92 -12.11 20.19
CA LEU A 37 -25.53 -11.85 20.59
C LEU A 37 -24.85 -10.90 19.61
N ARG A 38 -24.16 -9.87 20.11
CA ARG A 38 -23.38 -8.96 19.27
C ARG A 38 -22.17 -9.68 18.66
N ARG A 39 -21.81 -9.29 17.44
CA ARG A 39 -20.63 -9.78 16.70
C ARG A 39 -19.59 -8.66 16.59
N GLN A 40 -18.38 -8.99 16.15
CA GLN A 40 -17.33 -7.99 15.87
C GLN A 40 -17.70 -7.04 14.71
N ARG A 41 -18.58 -7.47 13.80
CA ARG A 41 -19.19 -6.64 12.75
C ARG A 41 -20.63 -6.29 13.11
N HIS A 42 -21.17 -5.24 12.49
CA HIS A 42 -22.57 -4.86 12.61
C HIS A 42 -23.48 -6.00 12.11
N GLN A 43 -24.74 -6.02 12.56
CA GLN A 43 -25.72 -6.99 12.09
C GLN A 43 -26.99 -6.28 11.61
N HIS A 44 -27.60 -6.83 10.58
CA HIS A 44 -28.88 -6.38 10.04
C HIS A 44 -29.92 -7.47 10.31
N ILE A 45 -30.98 -7.13 11.02
CA ILE A 45 -32.03 -8.09 11.44
C ILE A 45 -33.36 -7.62 10.89
N VAL A 46 -34.07 -8.49 10.17
CA VAL A 46 -35.42 -8.19 9.66
C VAL A 46 -36.46 -8.64 10.68
N CYS A 47 -37.36 -7.72 11.07
CA CYS A 47 -38.45 -8.03 11.99
C CYS A 47 -39.47 -8.96 11.31
N LYS A 48 -39.75 -10.12 11.93
CA LYS A 48 -40.69 -11.10 11.36
C LYS A 48 -42.15 -10.64 11.35
N ALA A 49 -42.54 -9.74 12.26
CA ALA A 49 -43.92 -9.23 12.33
C ALA A 49 -44.23 -8.10 11.33
N CYS A 50 -43.27 -7.19 11.06
CA CYS A 50 -43.53 -6.00 10.24
C CYS A 50 -42.57 -5.80 9.05
N GLY A 51 -41.60 -6.70 8.83
CA GLY A 51 -40.65 -6.63 7.72
C GLY A 51 -39.59 -5.52 7.81
N ARG A 52 -39.68 -4.61 8.78
CA ARG A 52 -38.69 -3.53 8.97
C ARG A 52 -37.34 -4.09 9.42
N SER A 53 -36.26 -3.48 8.93
CA SER A 53 -34.91 -3.81 9.36
C SER A 53 -34.47 -3.05 10.61
N LEU A 54 -33.70 -3.74 11.44
CA LEU A 54 -33.09 -3.23 12.66
C LEU A 54 -31.57 -3.39 12.53
N PHE A 55 -30.84 -2.31 12.83
CA PHE A 55 -29.39 -2.30 12.81
C PHE A 55 -28.83 -2.55 14.21
N VAL A 56 -28.08 -3.63 14.39
CA VAL A 56 -27.38 -3.93 15.63
C VAL A 56 -25.95 -3.44 15.53
N LEU A 57 -25.60 -2.50 16.41
CA LEU A 57 -24.22 -2.01 16.54
C LEU A 57 -23.25 -3.17 16.85
N PRO A 58 -21.99 -3.10 16.38
CA PRO A 58 -20.94 -4.03 16.76
C PRO A 58 -20.79 -4.18 18.29
N ARG A 59 -20.05 -5.20 18.70
CA ARG A 59 -19.49 -5.30 20.05
C ARG A 59 -18.61 -4.07 20.34
N ASP A 60 -18.68 -3.56 21.57
CA ASP A 60 -17.77 -2.49 22.00
C ASP A 60 -16.33 -3.02 22.06
N ILE A 61 -15.39 -2.26 21.48
CA ILE A 61 -13.96 -2.58 21.43
C ILE A 61 -13.26 -2.04 22.69
N TYR A 62 -13.83 -1.03 23.33
CA TYR A 62 -13.27 -0.47 24.55
C TYR A 62 -13.56 -1.39 25.75
N PRO A 63 -12.57 -1.65 26.62
CA PRO A 63 -12.83 -2.37 27.85
C PRO A 63 -13.82 -1.55 28.70
N PRO A 64 -14.82 -2.20 29.34
CA PRO A 64 -15.71 -1.48 30.24
C PRO A 64 -14.86 -0.77 31.31
N PRO A 65 -15.20 0.49 31.67
CA PRO A 65 -14.45 1.21 32.69
C PRO A 65 -14.42 0.36 33.95
N ALA A 66 -13.23 0.14 34.50
CA ALA A 66 -13.04 -0.72 35.67
C ALA A 66 -13.99 -0.26 36.77
N SER A 67 -15.00 -1.07 37.07
CA SER A 67 -16.03 -0.70 38.04
C SER A 67 -15.33 -0.47 39.36
N VAL A 68 -15.40 0.77 39.86
CA VAL A 68 -14.79 1.12 41.13
C VAL A 68 -15.49 0.28 42.19
N VAL A 69 -14.83 -0.79 42.60
CA VAL A 69 -15.39 -1.74 43.58
C VAL A 69 -15.64 -0.95 44.85
N ALA A 70 -16.90 -0.61 45.08
CA ALA A 70 -17.32 0.12 46.24
C ALA A 70 -16.96 -0.73 47.46
N LYS A 71 -15.87 -0.34 48.16
CA LYS A 71 -15.45 -0.99 49.40
C LYS A 71 -16.64 -0.92 50.34
N LYS A 72 -17.31 -2.07 50.55
CA LYS A 72 -18.35 -2.20 51.57
C LYS A 72 -17.73 -1.77 52.88
N LYS A 73 -18.17 -0.63 53.43
CA LYS A 73 -17.86 -0.28 54.81
C LYS A 73 -18.42 -1.43 55.68
N PRO A 74 -17.64 -2.01 56.60
CA PRO A 74 -18.19 -2.97 57.53
C PRO A 74 -19.23 -2.26 58.40
N THR A 75 -20.47 -2.73 58.36
CA THR A 75 -21.55 -2.22 59.18
C THR A 75 -21.34 -2.67 60.62
N SER A 76 -20.79 -1.79 61.47
CA SER A 76 -20.75 -2.03 62.90
C SER A 76 -22.15 -1.93 63.47
N SER A 77 -22.64 -3.02 64.06
CA SER A 77 -23.83 -3.04 64.90
C SER A 77 -23.66 -2.10 66.09
N SER A 78 -24.56 -1.12 66.21
CA SER A 78 -24.90 -0.54 67.51
C SER A 78 -26.42 -0.41 67.57
N GLU A 79 -26.97 -1.07 68.57
CA GLU A 79 -28.38 -1.15 68.92
C GLU A 79 -28.70 -0.02 69.90
N MET A 80 -29.76 0.76 69.65
CA MET A 80 -30.68 1.34 70.66
C MET A 80 -31.66 2.36 70.05
N ASP A 81 -32.93 1.95 70.02
CA ASP A 81 -34.15 2.66 70.41
C ASP A 81 -34.62 4.03 69.85
N ALA A 82 -35.96 4.06 69.74
CA ALA A 82 -36.90 5.18 69.92
C ALA A 82 -37.31 6.10 68.72
N ALA A 83 -38.49 5.75 68.20
CA ALA A 83 -39.64 6.63 67.90
C ALA A 83 -39.72 7.41 66.56
N PRO A 84 -40.95 7.65 66.02
CA PRO A 84 -41.16 8.11 64.65
C PRO A 84 -41.43 9.63 64.51
N GLY A 85 -40.85 10.26 63.49
CA GLY A 85 -40.93 11.72 63.29
C GLY A 85 -40.84 12.18 61.83
N ASN A 86 -41.99 12.12 61.15
CA ASN A 86 -42.40 12.79 59.90
C ASN A 86 -41.52 13.90 59.24
N LYS A 87 -41.51 13.86 57.90
CA LYS A 87 -41.40 14.95 56.88
C LYS A 87 -40.03 15.31 56.23
N PRO A 88 -40.04 15.74 54.94
CA PRO A 88 -38.83 15.97 54.14
C PRO A 88 -38.40 17.46 54.11
N VAL A 89 -37.16 17.76 53.68
CA VAL A 89 -36.82 19.00 52.94
C VAL A 89 -35.42 18.99 52.29
N SER A 90 -35.36 19.53 51.07
CA SER A 90 -34.27 20.16 50.31
C SER A 90 -32.79 19.70 50.41
N ILE A 91 -32.23 19.35 49.24
CA ILE A 91 -30.78 19.43 48.97
C ILE A 91 -30.51 20.71 48.16
N THR A 92 -29.99 21.76 48.80
CA THR A 92 -29.43 22.94 48.11
C THR A 92 -28.22 23.50 48.86
N SER A 93 -27.02 23.04 48.48
CA SER A 93 -25.75 23.79 48.64
C SER A 93 -24.70 23.13 47.73
N LEU A 94 -24.16 23.75 46.68
CA LEU A 94 -23.41 25.01 46.59
C LEU A 94 -21.96 24.90 47.09
N ARG A 95 -20.99 25.14 46.17
CA ARG A 95 -19.54 25.37 46.40
C ARG A 95 -18.75 24.20 47.01
N LYS A 96 -17.63 23.80 46.41
CA LYS A 96 -16.40 24.62 46.49
C LYS A 96 -15.47 24.47 45.28
N ARG A 97 -15.16 25.62 44.65
CA ARG A 97 -13.91 25.83 43.91
C ARG A 97 -12.73 25.60 44.87
N THR A 98 -11.72 24.87 44.43
CA THR A 98 -10.32 25.07 44.87
C THR A 98 -9.42 25.19 43.65
N ARG A 99 -8.42 26.06 43.78
CA ARG A 99 -7.51 26.51 42.72
C ARG A 99 -6.09 26.27 43.26
N GLY A 100 -5.25 25.58 42.50
CA GLY A 100 -3.86 25.27 42.83
C GLY A 100 -3.32 24.40 41.69
N THR A 101 -2.46 24.87 40.78
CA THR A 101 -1.13 25.49 40.99
C THR A 101 -0.11 24.49 41.51
N ALA A 102 0.57 23.78 40.60
CA ALA A 102 2.01 23.57 40.62
C ALA A 102 2.43 22.80 39.34
N ALA A 103 3.49 23.27 38.68
CA ALA A 103 4.27 22.45 37.76
C ALA A 103 5.26 21.59 38.57
N PRO A 104 5.88 20.58 37.93
CA PRO A 104 7.34 20.63 37.91
C PRO A 104 7.95 20.34 36.53
N GLN A 105 9.16 20.87 36.32
CA GLN A 105 10.02 20.63 35.16
C GLN A 105 11.01 19.47 35.42
N ALA A 106 11.61 19.00 34.32
CA ALA A 106 12.98 18.46 34.21
C ALA A 106 13.32 17.05 34.74
N ALA A 107 13.47 16.11 33.80
CA ALA A 107 14.66 15.27 33.58
C ALA A 107 14.48 14.58 32.19
N ALA A 108 15.31 14.72 31.14
CA ALA A 108 16.76 14.82 30.99
C ALA A 108 17.51 13.47 31.04
N ALA A 109 17.38 12.68 29.96
CA ALA A 109 18.34 11.66 29.51
C ALA A 109 18.21 11.59 27.97
N ALA A 110 19.17 12.03 27.14
CA ALA A 110 20.55 11.56 27.01
C ALA A 110 20.62 10.13 26.41
N SER A 111 20.46 10.04 25.09
CA SER A 111 20.96 8.92 24.28
C SER A 111 21.67 9.48 23.06
N GLU A 112 22.91 9.05 22.88
CA GLU A 112 23.86 9.54 21.90
C GLU A 112 23.57 8.95 20.52
N ILE A 113 23.61 9.77 19.46
CA ILE A 113 23.56 9.30 18.07
C ILE A 113 24.89 9.71 17.41
N PRO A 114 25.65 8.77 16.81
CA PRO A 114 26.99 9.07 16.29
C PRO A 114 26.93 9.95 15.04
N THR A 115 27.36 11.20 15.19
CA THR A 115 27.48 12.19 14.11
C THR A 115 28.61 11.82 13.15
N ARG A 116 28.30 11.27 11.97
CA ARG A 116 29.33 10.81 11.03
C ARG A 116 29.90 11.95 10.16
N SER A 117 30.87 12.65 10.73
CA SER A 117 32.02 13.32 10.08
C SER A 117 31.79 13.91 8.68
N SER A 118 31.48 15.21 8.63
CA SER A 118 31.70 16.03 7.44
C SER A 118 33.19 16.34 7.24
N SER A 119 33.76 15.95 6.09
CA SER A 119 35.12 16.37 5.70
C SER A 119 35.11 17.76 5.07
N PRO A 120 35.90 18.73 5.60
CA PRO A 120 36.09 20.01 4.94
C PRO A 120 37.32 19.95 4.01
N VAL A 121 37.14 20.23 2.72
CA VAL A 121 38.26 20.59 1.83
C VAL A 121 38.00 21.96 1.23
N ARG A 122 39.06 22.78 1.24
CA ARG A 122 39.00 24.24 1.25
C ARG A 122 39.85 24.80 0.11
N LYS A 123 39.31 25.80 -0.61
CA LYS A 123 40.04 26.81 -1.43
C LYS A 123 40.75 26.33 -2.73
N PRO A 124 41.19 27.26 -3.61
CA PRO A 124 40.95 28.72 -3.65
C PRO A 124 40.38 29.24 -5.00
N ALA A 125 40.00 30.53 -5.02
CA ALA A 125 39.72 31.29 -6.24
C ALA A 125 40.96 32.08 -6.72
N ALA A 126 41.19 32.09 -8.03
CA ALA A 126 42.17 32.84 -8.85
C ALA A 126 41.93 32.45 -10.33
N THR A 127 42.29 33.15 -11.41
CA THR A 127 42.65 34.56 -11.73
C THR A 127 42.51 34.65 -13.28
N PRO A 128 42.08 35.77 -13.91
CA PRO A 128 41.69 35.75 -15.33
C PRO A 128 42.83 35.45 -16.31
N ALA A 129 42.47 34.83 -17.43
CA ALA A 129 43.40 34.36 -18.46
C ALA A 129 43.96 35.48 -19.36
N PRO A 130 45.28 35.50 -19.65
CA PRO A 130 45.87 36.35 -20.69
C PRO A 130 45.76 35.73 -22.09
N LYS A 131 45.88 36.57 -23.13
CA LYS A 131 45.80 36.22 -24.56
C LYS A 131 46.80 35.12 -24.97
N PRO A 132 46.43 34.20 -25.88
CA PRO A 132 47.38 33.30 -26.52
C PRO A 132 48.24 34.03 -27.57
N ALA A 133 49.55 33.78 -27.53
CA ALA A 133 50.53 34.13 -28.57
C ALA A 133 50.65 32.99 -29.61
N PRO A 134 51.14 33.26 -30.84
CA PRO A 134 51.20 32.26 -31.92
C PRO A 134 52.17 31.09 -31.63
N PRO A 135 51.97 29.92 -32.27
CA PRO A 135 52.65 28.68 -31.91
C PRO A 135 54.11 28.61 -32.40
N PRO A 136 55.04 28.04 -31.61
CA PRO A 136 56.35 27.60 -32.11
C PRO A 136 56.22 26.35 -32.99
N PRO A 137 57.18 26.11 -33.91
CA PRO A 137 57.04 25.11 -34.97
C PRO A 137 57.06 23.66 -34.50
N ASN A 138 56.31 22.82 -35.22
CA ASN A 138 56.26 21.35 -35.09
C ASN A 138 57.67 20.73 -35.00
N ARG A 139 58.10 20.39 -33.79
CA ARG A 139 59.05 19.30 -33.60
C ARG A 139 58.26 18.00 -33.52
N ILE A 140 58.18 17.32 -34.66
CA ILE A 140 57.78 15.90 -34.71
C ILE A 140 58.92 15.12 -34.03
N ALA A 141 58.89 15.08 -32.71
CA ALA A 141 59.59 14.07 -31.95
C ALA A 141 58.91 12.75 -32.31
N THR A 142 59.51 12.01 -33.24
CA THR A 142 59.23 10.59 -33.46
C THR A 142 59.71 9.84 -32.22
N ASP A 143 58.93 9.96 -31.15
CA ASP A 143 59.13 9.21 -29.92
C ASP A 143 58.97 7.75 -30.30
N GLN A 144 60.12 7.09 -30.48
CA GLN A 144 60.16 5.68 -30.76
C GLN A 144 59.52 5.00 -29.57
N ILE A 145 58.26 4.58 -29.74
CA ILE A 145 57.55 3.71 -28.82
C ILE A 145 58.44 2.47 -28.69
N LYS A 146 59.29 2.47 -27.66
CA LYS A 146 60.13 1.34 -27.28
C LYS A 146 59.16 0.20 -27.08
N LYS A 147 59.05 -0.68 -28.07
CA LYS A 147 58.25 -1.91 -28.05
C LYS A 147 58.74 -2.72 -26.87
N SER A 148 58.12 -2.46 -25.73
CA SER A 148 58.56 -2.96 -24.45
C SER A 148 58.39 -4.47 -24.48
N ARG A 149 59.41 -5.18 -24.01
CA ARG A 149 59.44 -6.65 -23.91
C ARG A 149 58.51 -7.11 -22.77
N LEU A 150 57.27 -6.60 -22.73
CA LEU A 150 56.23 -6.94 -21.76
C LEU A 150 55.67 -8.34 -22.00
N PHE A 151 55.66 -8.80 -23.27
CA PHE A 151 55.34 -10.17 -23.67
C PHE A 151 56.51 -11.13 -23.42
N SER A 152 56.88 -11.30 -22.15
CA SER A 152 57.55 -12.54 -21.72
C SER A 152 56.50 -13.67 -21.72
N PRO A 153 56.78 -14.85 -22.28
CA PRO A 153 55.79 -15.94 -22.35
C PRO A 153 55.24 -16.33 -20.97
N PHE A 154 56.06 -16.25 -19.92
CA PHE A 154 55.63 -16.49 -18.53
C PHE A 154 54.54 -15.53 -18.04
N ARG A 155 54.52 -14.27 -18.50
CA ARG A 155 53.49 -13.30 -18.11
C ARG A 155 52.14 -13.59 -18.76
N ILE A 156 52.15 -14.14 -19.98
CA ILE A 156 50.93 -14.58 -20.67
C ILE A 156 50.29 -15.73 -19.87
N VAL A 157 51.10 -16.74 -19.50
CA VAL A 157 50.63 -17.88 -18.70
C VAL A 157 50.05 -17.42 -17.35
N ALA A 158 50.74 -16.51 -16.64
CA ALA A 158 50.25 -15.97 -15.37
C ALA A 158 48.89 -15.25 -15.52
N ILE A 159 48.71 -14.43 -16.57
CA ILE A 159 47.44 -13.74 -16.85
C ILE A 159 46.32 -14.75 -17.14
N VAL A 160 46.59 -15.79 -17.95
CA VAL A 160 45.60 -16.84 -18.27
C VAL A 160 45.18 -17.60 -17.01
N VAL A 161 46.11 -17.96 -16.13
CA VAL A 161 45.79 -18.64 -14.86
C VAL A 161 44.95 -17.74 -13.94
N VAL A 162 45.25 -16.43 -13.84
CA VAL A 162 44.46 -15.48 -13.05
C VAL A 162 43.05 -15.31 -13.63
N LEU A 163 42.91 -15.14 -14.95
CA LEU A 163 41.61 -15.03 -15.62
C LEU A 163 40.77 -16.30 -15.45
N MET A 164 41.39 -17.48 -15.56
CA MET A 164 40.74 -18.76 -15.32
C MET A 164 40.27 -18.89 -13.86
N GLY A 165 41.10 -18.51 -12.89
CA GLY A 165 40.73 -18.47 -11.47
C GLY A 165 39.57 -17.51 -11.17
N MET A 166 39.58 -16.30 -11.75
CA MET A 166 38.47 -15.34 -11.66
C MET A 166 37.18 -15.88 -12.30
N PHE A 167 37.28 -16.56 -13.45
CA PHE A 167 36.14 -17.18 -14.11
C PHE A 167 35.55 -18.33 -13.29
N THR A 168 36.38 -19.24 -12.78
CA THR A 168 35.92 -20.38 -11.95
C THR A 168 35.30 -19.91 -10.64
N THR A 169 35.89 -18.91 -9.96
CA THR A 169 35.31 -18.36 -8.72
C THR A 169 34.00 -17.62 -8.98
N GLY A 170 33.92 -16.81 -10.03
CA GLY A 170 32.68 -16.16 -10.44
C GLY A 170 31.58 -17.15 -10.83
N TRP A 171 31.94 -18.24 -11.53
CA TRP A 171 31.02 -19.33 -11.87
C TRP A 171 30.49 -20.05 -10.64
N LEU A 172 31.35 -20.38 -9.67
CA LEU A 172 30.96 -21.05 -8.42
C LEU A 172 29.98 -20.19 -7.60
N VAL A 173 30.26 -18.88 -7.47
CA VAL A 173 29.35 -17.94 -6.80
C VAL A 173 28.00 -17.89 -7.53
N ARG A 174 27.99 -17.74 -8.85
CA ARG A 174 26.76 -17.77 -9.66
C ARG A 174 25.97 -19.08 -9.47
N GLN A 175 26.64 -20.24 -9.49
CA GLN A 175 26.02 -21.54 -9.31
C GLN A 175 25.41 -21.72 -7.91
N SER A 176 26.12 -21.28 -6.86
CA SER A 176 25.59 -21.27 -5.49
C SER A 176 24.34 -20.38 -5.38
N GLY A 177 24.36 -19.18 -5.96
CA GLY A 177 23.23 -18.26 -6.03
C GLY A 177 22.01 -18.88 -6.72
N MET A 178 22.18 -19.53 -7.88
CA MET A 178 21.09 -20.24 -8.55
C MET A 178 20.49 -21.35 -7.66
N SER A 179 21.32 -22.15 -6.99
CA SER A 179 20.81 -23.21 -6.09
C SER A 179 20.03 -22.67 -4.88
N GLN A 180 20.41 -21.50 -4.35
CA GLN A 180 19.68 -20.83 -3.28
C GLN A 180 18.38 -20.22 -3.80
N ALA A 181 18.43 -19.57 -4.97
CA ALA A 181 17.25 -18.99 -5.61
C ALA A 181 16.19 -20.07 -5.92
N THR A 182 16.58 -21.26 -6.41
CA THR A 182 15.62 -22.37 -6.62
C THR A 182 14.91 -22.80 -5.33
N LYS A 183 15.63 -22.88 -4.21
CA LYS A 183 15.03 -23.22 -2.90
C LYS A 183 14.08 -22.12 -2.42
N VAL A 184 14.54 -20.87 -2.44
CA VAL A 184 13.74 -19.70 -2.00
C VAL A 184 12.49 -19.54 -2.87
N ALA A 185 12.61 -19.68 -4.20
CA ALA A 185 11.49 -19.59 -5.12
C ALA A 185 10.39 -20.62 -4.81
N LYS A 186 10.78 -21.86 -4.50
CA LYS A 186 9.84 -22.91 -4.11
C LYS A 186 9.25 -22.68 -2.72
N GLU A 187 10.10 -22.58 -1.70
CA GLU A 187 9.68 -22.48 -0.30
C GLU A 187 8.83 -21.22 -0.04
N ALA A 188 9.25 -20.06 -0.55
CA ALA A 188 8.51 -18.81 -0.36
C ALA A 188 7.27 -18.72 -1.28
N GLY A 189 7.29 -19.36 -2.45
CA GLY A 189 6.12 -19.48 -3.33
C GLY A 189 5.00 -20.30 -2.68
N GLU A 190 5.32 -21.53 -2.23
CA GLU A 190 4.38 -22.41 -1.51
C GLU A 190 3.85 -21.76 -0.23
N LEU A 191 4.71 -21.11 0.55
CA LEU A 191 4.32 -20.41 1.77
C LEU A 191 3.43 -19.20 1.46
N GLY A 192 3.77 -18.39 0.45
CA GLY A 192 3.00 -17.22 0.02
C GLY A 192 1.59 -17.58 -0.45
N LEU A 193 1.45 -18.65 -1.24
CA LEU A 193 0.16 -19.20 -1.64
C LEU A 193 -0.64 -19.75 -0.45
N THR A 194 0.03 -20.41 0.50
CA THR A 194 -0.61 -20.87 1.75
C THR A 194 -1.13 -19.68 2.58
N ARG A 195 -0.39 -18.57 2.66
CA ARG A 195 -0.87 -17.33 3.31
C ARG A 195 -2.08 -16.70 2.60
N ILE A 196 -2.19 -16.86 1.27
CA ILE A 196 -3.41 -16.49 0.51
C ILE A 196 -4.58 -17.41 0.89
N GLU A 197 -4.37 -18.71 1.12
CA GLU A 197 -5.40 -19.62 1.69
C GLU A 197 -5.84 -19.22 3.11
N GLU A 198 -4.90 -18.79 3.96
CA GLU A 198 -5.21 -18.28 5.31
C GLU A 198 -5.82 -16.86 5.33
N GLY A 199 -5.85 -16.14 4.20
CA GLY A 199 -6.29 -14.75 4.13
C GLY A 199 -5.34 -13.74 4.77
N ASN A 200 -4.07 -14.10 4.96
CA ASN A 200 -3.04 -13.27 5.58
C ASN A 200 -2.23 -12.52 4.51
N TRP A 201 -2.84 -11.48 3.94
CA TRP A 201 -2.33 -10.75 2.76
C TRP A 201 -0.97 -10.06 2.96
N ALA A 202 -0.68 -9.60 4.18
CA ALA A 202 0.58 -8.91 4.49
C ALA A 202 1.78 -9.88 4.45
N ASP A 203 1.65 -11.02 5.13
CA ASP A 203 2.68 -12.07 5.12
C ASP A 203 2.77 -12.74 3.73
N ALA A 204 1.63 -12.94 3.06
CA ALA A 204 1.58 -13.44 1.68
C ALA A 204 2.44 -12.58 0.74
N ARG A 205 2.24 -11.25 0.75
CA ARG A 205 3.03 -10.33 -0.07
C ARG A 205 4.52 -10.47 0.20
N GLN A 206 4.94 -10.57 1.46
CA GLN A 206 6.35 -10.64 1.82
C GLN A 206 7.01 -11.92 1.27
N GLU A 207 6.35 -13.06 1.33
CA GLU A 207 6.91 -14.31 0.80
C GLU A 207 6.82 -14.37 -0.73
N LEU A 208 5.76 -13.82 -1.34
CA LEU A 208 5.64 -13.72 -2.80
C LEU A 208 6.65 -12.75 -3.43
N ASP A 209 7.03 -11.66 -2.75
CA ASP A 209 8.13 -10.76 -3.14
C ASP A 209 9.46 -11.54 -3.22
N ARG A 210 9.78 -12.28 -2.16
CA ARG A 210 10.98 -13.14 -2.10
C ARG A 210 10.98 -14.20 -3.20
N ALA A 211 9.82 -14.81 -3.47
CA ALA A 211 9.66 -15.78 -4.54
C ALA A 211 9.85 -15.14 -5.92
N ALA A 212 9.23 -13.98 -6.19
CA ALA A 212 9.35 -13.25 -7.45
C ALA A 212 10.81 -12.83 -7.73
N ILE A 213 11.50 -12.25 -6.74
CA ILE A 213 12.93 -11.90 -6.83
C ILE A 213 13.79 -13.14 -7.14
N ALA A 214 13.49 -14.29 -6.53
CA ALA A 214 14.19 -15.53 -6.81
C ALA A 214 13.90 -16.07 -8.23
N MET A 215 12.67 -15.97 -8.73
CA MET A 215 12.33 -16.32 -10.13
C MET A 215 13.04 -15.41 -11.14
N ASP A 216 13.19 -14.12 -10.83
CA ASP A 216 13.93 -13.16 -11.66
C ASP A 216 15.44 -13.46 -11.68
N GLN A 217 16.04 -13.83 -10.55
CA GLN A 217 17.44 -14.28 -10.48
C GLN A 217 17.70 -15.56 -11.29
N LEU A 218 16.71 -16.45 -11.36
CA LEU A 218 16.75 -17.67 -12.18
C LEU A 218 16.45 -17.40 -13.66
N GLY A 219 15.96 -16.20 -14.02
CA GLY A 219 15.51 -15.88 -15.37
C GLY A 219 14.27 -16.67 -15.82
N ARG A 220 13.45 -17.16 -14.88
CA ARG A 220 12.27 -17.99 -15.18
C ARG A 220 11.12 -17.17 -15.76
N THR A 221 10.68 -17.49 -16.97
CA THR A 221 9.57 -16.81 -17.68
C THR A 221 8.36 -17.71 -17.93
N ASP A 222 8.38 -18.93 -17.40
CA ASP A 222 7.30 -19.92 -17.50
C ASP A 222 6.03 -19.52 -16.73
N PRO A 223 4.88 -20.17 -16.97
CA PRO A 223 3.59 -19.74 -16.42
C PRO A 223 3.51 -19.78 -14.88
N GLU A 224 4.20 -20.72 -14.21
CA GLU A 224 4.26 -20.76 -12.74
C GLU A 224 4.93 -19.49 -12.20
N ALA A 225 6.07 -19.10 -12.80
CA ALA A 225 6.76 -17.88 -12.44
C ALA A 225 5.92 -16.61 -12.73
N GLN A 226 5.09 -16.60 -13.78
CA GLN A 226 4.14 -15.50 -14.02
C GLN A 226 3.02 -15.47 -12.98
N THR A 227 2.43 -16.63 -12.62
CA THR A 227 1.40 -16.74 -11.59
C THR A 227 1.91 -16.22 -10.23
N ILE A 228 3.14 -16.56 -9.82
CA ILE A 228 3.76 -16.02 -8.59
C ILE A 228 3.95 -14.49 -8.66
N ARG A 229 4.50 -13.95 -9.76
CA ARG A 229 4.65 -12.49 -9.95
C ARG A 229 3.30 -11.77 -9.94
N GLN A 230 2.26 -12.39 -10.48
CA GLN A 230 0.91 -11.84 -10.53
C GLN A 230 0.26 -11.82 -9.14
N TYR A 231 0.34 -12.90 -8.36
CA TYR A 231 -0.09 -12.90 -6.97
C TYR A 231 0.68 -11.89 -6.11
N PHE A 232 1.99 -11.72 -6.35
CA PHE A 232 2.76 -10.66 -5.70
C PHE A 232 2.18 -9.27 -6.00
N ARG A 233 1.92 -8.94 -7.27
CA ARG A 233 1.32 -7.66 -7.68
C ARG A 233 -0.07 -7.42 -7.09
N GLU A 234 -0.93 -8.43 -7.12
CA GLU A 234 -2.29 -8.35 -6.54
C GLU A 234 -2.24 -8.13 -5.02
N THR A 235 -1.42 -8.88 -4.28
CA THR A 235 -1.25 -8.68 -2.84
C THR A 235 -0.53 -7.35 -2.51
N GLN A 236 0.37 -6.87 -3.37
CA GLN A 236 0.99 -5.55 -3.26
C GLN A 236 -0.04 -4.42 -3.44
N ALA A 237 -0.97 -4.54 -4.38
CA ALA A 237 -2.06 -3.59 -4.56
C ALA A 237 -3.02 -3.57 -3.36
N MET A 238 -3.45 -4.75 -2.88
CA MET A 238 -4.35 -4.88 -1.73
C MET A 238 -3.79 -4.27 -0.44
N THR A 239 -2.50 -4.51 -0.17
CA THR A 239 -1.85 -4.10 1.09
C THR A 239 -1.41 -2.63 1.12
N ASN A 240 -1.36 -1.97 -0.03
CA ASN A 240 -0.99 -0.56 -0.17
C ASN A 240 -2.12 0.27 -0.80
N LEU A 241 -3.36 -0.21 -0.70
CA LEU A 241 -4.54 0.44 -1.26
C LEU A 241 -4.69 1.87 -0.73
N CYS A 242 -5.12 2.79 -1.59
CA CYS A 242 -5.49 4.14 -1.20
C CYS A 242 -6.60 4.10 -0.15
N ALA A 243 -6.41 4.80 0.96
CA ALA A 243 -7.37 4.79 2.07
C ALA A 243 -8.65 5.57 1.74
N ASP A 244 -8.52 6.58 0.88
CA ASP A 244 -9.62 7.41 0.38
C ASP A 244 -10.12 6.85 -0.98
N PRO A 245 -11.43 6.75 -1.23
CA PRO A 245 -11.95 6.42 -2.56
C PRO A 245 -11.46 7.40 -3.62
N VAL A 246 -11.30 6.95 -4.87
CA VAL A 246 -10.78 7.79 -5.98
C VAL A 246 -11.57 9.10 -6.12
N VAL A 247 -12.90 9.06 -5.97
CA VAL A 247 -13.78 10.24 -6.00
C VAL A 247 -13.46 11.22 -4.87
N GLU A 248 -13.08 10.76 -3.67
CA GLU A 248 -12.68 11.62 -2.56
C GLU A 248 -11.27 12.19 -2.74
N VAL A 249 -10.34 11.42 -3.32
CA VAL A 249 -8.99 11.91 -3.70
C VAL A 249 -9.11 13.10 -4.65
N LEU A 250 -9.98 12.98 -5.66
CA LEU A 250 -10.26 14.01 -6.65
C LEU A 250 -11.06 15.19 -6.06
N ALA A 251 -12.05 14.94 -5.21
CA ALA A 251 -12.76 16.00 -4.51
C ALA A 251 -11.87 16.74 -3.50
N ALA A 252 -10.82 16.11 -2.96
CA ALA A 252 -9.78 16.78 -2.19
C ALA A 252 -8.89 17.64 -3.09
N ALA A 253 -8.44 17.10 -4.25
CA ALA A 253 -7.69 17.84 -5.28
C ALA A 253 -8.36 19.17 -5.65
N ARG A 254 -9.65 19.06 -5.97
CA ARG A 254 -10.48 20.16 -6.43
C ARG A 254 -10.66 21.24 -5.36
N ARG A 255 -11.04 20.85 -4.13
CA ARG A 255 -11.18 21.80 -3.02
C ARG A 255 -9.87 22.52 -2.69
N GLU A 256 -8.74 21.82 -2.74
CA GLU A 256 -7.43 22.45 -2.49
C GLU A 256 -7.09 23.47 -3.59
N TYR A 257 -7.29 23.11 -4.86
CA TYR A 257 -7.14 24.01 -6.01
C TYR A 257 -8.05 25.25 -5.93
N GLU A 258 -9.33 25.06 -5.65
CA GLU A 258 -10.32 26.14 -5.53
C GLU A 258 -10.07 27.06 -4.33
N SER A 259 -9.49 26.52 -3.26
CA SER A 259 -9.11 27.30 -2.08
C SER A 259 -7.86 28.15 -2.30
N SER A 260 -6.91 27.68 -3.13
CA SER A 260 -5.68 28.40 -3.42
C SER A 260 -5.80 29.39 -4.59
N LYS A 261 -6.72 29.14 -5.55
CA LYS A 261 -6.93 29.94 -6.77
C LYS A 261 -5.61 30.44 -7.39
N PRO A 262 -4.72 29.53 -7.80
CA PRO A 262 -3.38 29.89 -8.22
C PRO A 262 -3.43 30.76 -9.49
N GLU A 263 -3.08 32.05 -9.37
CA GLU A 263 -3.04 32.98 -10.51
C GLU A 263 -1.87 32.68 -11.47
N LYS A 264 -0.89 31.89 -11.01
CA LYS A 264 0.32 31.54 -11.76
C LYS A 264 0.45 30.03 -11.91
N ALA A 265 0.85 29.59 -13.11
CA ALA A 265 1.09 28.18 -13.43
C ALA A 265 2.14 27.49 -12.53
N GLU A 266 3.07 28.24 -11.92
CA GLU A 266 4.02 27.68 -10.94
C GLU A 266 3.36 27.37 -9.58
N GLU A 267 2.45 28.24 -9.14
CA GLU A 267 1.68 28.05 -7.90
C GLU A 267 0.66 26.92 -8.10
N GLU A 268 0.05 26.85 -9.28
CA GLU A 268 -0.84 25.77 -9.70
C GLU A 268 -0.14 24.41 -9.62
N LYS A 269 0.99 24.25 -10.33
CA LYS A 269 1.80 23.03 -10.26
C LYS A 269 2.22 22.68 -8.84
N LYS A 270 2.50 23.69 -7.99
CA LYS A 270 2.87 23.47 -6.60
C LYS A 270 1.70 22.92 -5.78
N THR A 271 0.50 23.53 -5.83
CA THR A 271 -0.70 23.02 -5.14
C THR A 271 -1.04 21.60 -5.59
N VAL A 272 -1.13 21.42 -6.90
CA VAL A 272 -1.45 20.15 -7.56
C VAL A 272 -0.44 19.06 -7.17
N SER A 273 0.87 19.37 -7.17
CA SER A 273 1.91 18.43 -6.71
C SER A 273 1.84 18.11 -5.21
N GLY A 274 1.30 19.01 -4.38
CA GLY A 274 1.09 18.79 -2.94
C GLY A 274 0.16 17.61 -2.70
N LEU A 275 -0.96 17.60 -3.43
CA LEU A 275 -1.90 16.47 -3.43
C LEU A 275 -1.28 15.22 -4.05
N ALA A 276 -0.61 15.33 -5.19
CA ALA A 276 0.09 14.19 -5.80
C ALA A 276 1.02 13.51 -4.78
N ASN A 277 1.83 14.29 -4.04
CA ASN A 277 2.73 13.79 -3.01
C ASN A 277 2.03 13.09 -1.82
N ARG A 278 0.76 13.44 -1.51
CA ARG A 278 -0.02 12.78 -0.44
C ARG A 278 -0.45 11.37 -0.82
N TYR A 279 -0.83 11.16 -2.08
CA TYR A 279 -1.32 9.87 -2.58
C TYR A 279 -0.28 9.07 -3.37
N ARG A 280 0.90 9.64 -3.61
CA ARG A 280 1.99 9.01 -4.38
C ARG A 280 2.38 7.65 -3.80
N GLY A 281 2.38 6.64 -4.67
CA GLY A 281 2.70 5.25 -4.30
C GLY A 281 1.56 4.48 -3.64
N GLN A 282 0.44 5.13 -3.29
CA GLN A 282 -0.79 4.42 -2.91
C GLN A 282 -1.42 3.78 -4.13
N TRP A 283 -2.05 2.64 -3.95
CA TRP A 283 -2.58 1.82 -5.04
C TRP A 283 -4.06 2.05 -5.26
N LEU A 284 -4.46 2.08 -6.53
CA LEU A 284 -5.84 1.99 -6.95
C LEU A 284 -6.07 0.64 -7.62
N ILE A 285 -7.21 0.04 -7.33
CA ILE A 285 -7.78 -1.09 -8.07
C ILE A 285 -9.06 -0.56 -8.70
N VAL A 286 -9.21 -0.68 -10.02
CA VAL A 286 -10.37 -0.12 -10.72
C VAL A 286 -10.92 -1.11 -11.73
N GLU A 287 -12.24 -1.16 -11.78
CA GLU A 287 -13.05 -1.89 -12.75
C GLU A 287 -13.77 -0.86 -13.63
N GLY A 288 -13.54 -0.88 -14.94
CA GLY A 288 -14.09 0.13 -15.83
C GLY A 288 -13.78 -0.10 -17.31
N VAL A 289 -14.29 0.79 -18.16
CA VAL A 289 -14.11 0.73 -19.62
C VAL A 289 -12.91 1.60 -20.02
N VAL A 290 -11.85 0.96 -20.47
CA VAL A 290 -10.64 1.62 -20.97
C VAL A 290 -10.79 1.88 -22.47
N ARG A 291 -10.57 3.12 -22.88
CA ARG A 291 -10.62 3.56 -24.29
C ARG A 291 -9.23 3.83 -24.84
N ASP A 292 -9.02 3.52 -26.10
CA ASP A 292 -7.86 4.01 -26.85
C ASP A 292 -8.13 5.42 -27.39
N VAL A 293 -7.43 6.41 -26.85
CA VAL A 293 -7.52 7.82 -27.25
C VAL A 293 -6.34 8.27 -28.14
N THR A 294 -5.54 7.32 -28.63
CA THR A 294 -4.32 7.60 -29.39
C THR A 294 -4.57 8.56 -30.58
N PRO A 295 -3.97 9.76 -30.60
CA PRO A 295 -4.08 10.66 -31.74
C PRO A 295 -3.54 10.01 -33.01
N LYS A 296 -4.18 10.25 -34.17
CA LYS A 296 -3.81 9.64 -35.48
C LYS A 296 -2.34 9.82 -35.90
N LYS A 297 -1.59 10.76 -35.28
CA LYS A 297 -0.17 11.05 -35.55
C LYS A 297 0.77 10.62 -34.40
N ALA A 298 0.26 10.07 -33.30
CA ALA A 298 1.06 9.73 -32.13
C ALA A 298 1.86 8.43 -32.35
N ARG A 299 3.12 8.43 -31.89
CA ARG A 299 4.02 7.25 -31.96
C ARG A 299 3.81 6.24 -30.83
N ARG A 300 3.00 6.57 -29.84
CA ARG A 300 2.72 5.75 -28.66
C ARG A 300 1.22 5.72 -28.44
N ARG A 301 0.69 4.54 -28.11
CA ARG A 301 -0.72 4.42 -27.74
C ARG A 301 -0.97 5.03 -26.38
N GLN A 302 -2.07 5.76 -26.24
CA GLN A 302 -2.54 6.39 -25.01
C GLN A 302 -3.92 5.84 -24.68
N TYR A 303 -4.13 5.49 -23.41
CA TYR A 303 -5.40 4.95 -22.94
C TYR A 303 -5.94 5.81 -21.83
N GLU A 304 -7.25 6.03 -21.86
CA GLU A 304 -7.97 6.83 -20.88
C GLU A 304 -9.19 6.05 -20.39
N MET A 305 -9.58 6.29 -19.14
CA MET A 305 -10.82 5.79 -18.56
C MET A 305 -11.50 6.92 -17.81
N THR A 306 -12.69 7.31 -18.27
CA THR A 306 -13.54 8.29 -17.56
C THR A 306 -13.99 7.71 -16.22
N LEU A 307 -13.77 8.46 -15.15
CA LEU A 307 -14.27 8.15 -13.81
C LEU A 307 -15.61 8.86 -13.59
N PRO A 308 -16.60 8.22 -12.94
CA PRO A 308 -17.86 8.88 -12.63
C PRO A 308 -17.64 10.02 -11.63
N GLY A 309 -18.03 11.24 -12.01
CA GLY A 309 -18.11 12.38 -11.11
C GLY A 309 -19.26 12.25 -10.11
N ARG A 310 -19.29 13.12 -9.09
CA ARG A 310 -20.43 13.18 -8.16
C ARG A 310 -21.66 13.74 -8.88
N PRO A 311 -22.86 13.16 -8.66
CA PRO A 311 -24.09 13.72 -9.22
C PRO A 311 -24.36 15.11 -8.63
N GLY A 312 -24.57 16.10 -9.50
CA GLY A 312 -24.80 17.50 -9.13
C GLY A 312 -23.56 18.39 -9.08
N GLU A 313 -22.36 17.82 -9.26
CA GLU A 313 -21.11 18.57 -9.35
C GLU A 313 -20.79 18.81 -10.84
N SER A 314 -21.21 19.96 -11.38
CA SER A 314 -21.24 20.29 -12.82
C SER A 314 -19.88 20.43 -13.51
N GLU A 315 -18.79 20.23 -12.78
CA GLU A 315 -17.47 20.74 -13.12
C GLU A 315 -16.52 19.59 -13.46
N GLY A 316 -15.84 19.72 -14.60
CA GLY A 316 -14.75 18.90 -15.13
C GLY A 316 -14.90 17.37 -15.14
N GLU A 317 -14.87 16.78 -16.35
CA GLU A 317 -14.66 15.34 -16.51
C GLU A 317 -13.39 14.91 -15.77
N THR A 318 -13.42 13.73 -15.15
CA THR A 318 -12.20 13.16 -14.55
C THR A 318 -11.78 11.91 -15.27
N VAL A 319 -10.51 11.86 -15.64
CA VAL A 319 -9.93 10.86 -16.51
C VAL A 319 -8.73 10.21 -15.82
N LEU A 320 -8.66 8.89 -15.88
CA LEU A 320 -7.50 8.12 -15.46
C LEU A 320 -6.63 7.83 -16.70
N GLU A 321 -5.42 8.39 -16.74
CA GLU A 321 -4.45 8.18 -17.82
C GLU A 321 -3.67 6.87 -17.57
N LEU A 322 -3.76 5.94 -18.52
CA LEU A 322 -3.22 4.59 -18.40
C LEU A 322 -2.11 4.36 -19.43
N ASN A 323 -0.88 4.20 -18.96
CA ASN A 323 0.31 4.01 -19.79
C ASN A 323 0.93 2.60 -19.67
N PHE A 324 0.10 1.59 -19.40
CA PHE A 324 0.57 0.23 -19.12
C PHE A 324 0.94 -0.51 -20.42
N PRO A 325 2.12 -1.18 -20.49
CA PRO A 325 2.55 -1.87 -21.72
C PRO A 325 1.54 -2.89 -22.26
N VAL A 326 0.88 -3.64 -21.37
CA VAL A 326 -0.06 -4.74 -21.69
C VAL A 326 -1.36 -4.29 -22.36
N LEU A 327 -1.77 -3.03 -22.23
CA LEU A 327 -3.00 -2.51 -22.85
C LEU A 327 -2.95 -2.54 -24.38
N LYS A 328 -1.74 -2.56 -24.96
CA LYS A 328 -1.50 -2.62 -26.41
C LYS A 328 -2.08 -3.86 -27.08
N ASP A 329 -2.11 -4.98 -26.37
CA ASP A 329 -2.50 -6.27 -26.91
C ASP A 329 -3.98 -6.61 -26.61
N LEU A 330 -4.62 -5.81 -25.75
CA LEU A 330 -6.00 -6.02 -25.29
C LEU A 330 -7.01 -5.00 -25.82
N VAL A 331 -6.67 -3.71 -25.82
CA VAL A 331 -7.58 -2.65 -26.26
C VAL A 331 -7.41 -2.48 -27.77
N PRO A 332 -8.45 -2.66 -28.60
CA PRO A 332 -8.35 -2.47 -30.05
C PRO A 332 -8.08 -1.00 -30.41
N VAL A 333 -7.50 -0.74 -31.59
CA VAL A 333 -7.11 0.62 -31.99
C VAL A 333 -8.35 1.50 -32.20
N GLY A 334 -8.43 2.60 -31.44
CA GLY A 334 -9.59 3.50 -31.42
C GLY A 334 -10.89 2.87 -30.88
N GLY A 335 -10.81 1.73 -30.18
CA GLY A 335 -11.95 1.09 -29.54
C GLY A 335 -11.86 1.13 -28.01
N GLU A 336 -12.78 0.43 -27.35
CA GLU A 336 -12.89 0.37 -25.90
C GLU A 336 -13.04 -1.07 -25.38
N LYS A 337 -12.62 -1.32 -24.13
CA LYS A 337 -12.71 -2.64 -23.51
C LYS A 337 -12.92 -2.55 -21.98
N PRO A 338 -13.85 -3.31 -21.39
CA PRO A 338 -13.95 -3.42 -19.94
C PRO A 338 -12.75 -4.20 -19.39
N LEU A 339 -12.06 -3.63 -18.40
CA LEU A 339 -10.87 -4.20 -17.77
C LEU A 339 -10.95 -4.02 -16.25
N ILE A 340 -10.34 -4.94 -15.50
CA ILE A 340 -10.05 -4.78 -14.06
C ILE A 340 -8.54 -4.67 -13.93
N PHE A 341 -8.02 -3.57 -13.42
CA PHE A 341 -6.59 -3.34 -13.33
C PHE A 341 -6.23 -2.64 -12.02
N ALA A 342 -4.94 -2.64 -11.70
CA ALA A 342 -4.42 -1.90 -10.57
C ALA A 342 -3.10 -1.21 -10.93
N GLY A 343 -2.80 -0.13 -10.22
CA GLY A 343 -1.55 0.63 -10.35
C GLY A 343 -1.40 1.62 -9.22
N SER A 344 -0.17 2.04 -8.93
CA SER A 344 0.11 3.08 -7.95
C SER A 344 -0.04 4.47 -8.56
N ILE A 345 -0.61 5.40 -7.78
CA ILE A 345 -0.74 6.80 -8.16
C ILE A 345 0.66 7.41 -8.23
N ILE A 346 1.00 8.06 -9.34
CA ILE A 346 2.26 8.81 -9.46
C ILE A 346 2.02 10.32 -9.40
N ASP A 347 0.90 10.78 -9.94
CA ASP A 347 0.64 12.19 -10.23
C ASP A 347 -0.85 12.45 -10.47
N CYS A 348 -1.31 13.68 -10.27
CA CYS A 348 -2.66 14.14 -10.58
C CYS A 348 -2.56 15.59 -11.04
N GLU A 349 -3.08 15.92 -12.22
CA GLU A 349 -3.00 17.27 -12.82
C GLU A 349 -4.39 17.77 -13.26
N ARG A 350 -4.55 19.09 -13.38
CA ARG A 350 -5.68 19.71 -14.09
C ARG A 350 -5.24 20.06 -15.51
N ASP A 351 -6.02 19.62 -16.49
CA ASP A 351 -5.90 19.98 -17.89
C ASP A 351 -6.86 21.15 -18.15
N ASN A 352 -6.30 22.36 -18.15
CA ASN A 352 -7.04 23.62 -18.30
C ASN A 352 -7.57 23.86 -19.73
N GLU A 353 -7.08 23.13 -20.74
CA GLU A 353 -7.56 23.26 -22.11
C GLU A 353 -8.90 22.54 -22.30
N HIS A 354 -9.07 21.39 -21.65
CA HIS A 354 -10.27 20.55 -21.74
C HIS A 354 -11.13 20.58 -20.46
N ASP A 355 -10.79 21.45 -19.51
CA ASP A 355 -11.36 21.54 -18.15
C ASP A 355 -11.53 20.17 -17.46
N ARG A 356 -10.49 19.33 -17.50
CA ARG A 356 -10.56 17.96 -16.97
C ARG A 356 -9.48 17.66 -15.95
N TRP A 357 -9.78 16.77 -15.01
CA TRP A 357 -8.78 16.26 -14.05
C TRP A 357 -8.16 14.98 -14.60
N ILE A 358 -6.83 14.91 -14.63
CA ILE A 358 -6.07 13.76 -15.11
C ILE A 358 -5.34 13.12 -13.94
N LEU A 359 -5.77 11.92 -13.55
CA LEU A 359 -5.07 11.09 -12.56
C LEU A 359 -4.13 10.13 -13.31
N ARG A 360 -2.85 10.08 -12.95
CA ARG A 360 -1.85 9.23 -13.60
C ARG A 360 -1.40 8.09 -12.70
N LEU A 361 -1.28 6.90 -13.27
CA LEU A 361 -0.72 5.73 -12.62
C LEU A 361 0.71 5.44 -13.12
N ASP A 362 1.59 4.93 -12.26
CA ASP A 362 2.95 4.54 -12.68
C ASP A 362 2.88 3.36 -13.65
N LYS A 363 3.36 3.60 -14.88
CA LYS A 363 3.50 2.65 -15.99
C LYS A 363 4.16 1.32 -15.60
N ASN A 364 5.04 1.31 -14.59
CA ASN A 364 5.76 0.10 -14.18
C ASN A 364 5.00 -0.70 -13.12
N SER A 365 4.19 -0.03 -12.31
CA SER A 365 3.30 -0.63 -11.30
C SER A 365 2.03 -1.23 -11.91
N GLY A 366 1.61 -0.71 -13.07
CA GLY A 366 0.34 -1.04 -13.70
C GLY A 366 0.25 -2.48 -14.19
N PHE A 367 -0.78 -3.20 -13.75
CA PHE A 367 -1.04 -4.57 -14.18
C PHE A 367 -2.54 -4.88 -14.23
N LEU A 368 -2.88 -5.97 -14.91
CA LEU A 368 -4.23 -6.48 -15.09
C LEU A 368 -4.57 -7.47 -13.99
N TRP A 369 -5.74 -7.36 -13.38
CA TRP A 369 -6.19 -8.33 -12.37
C TRP A 369 -6.57 -9.65 -13.03
N THR A 370 -6.24 -10.79 -12.40
CA THR A 370 -6.47 -12.12 -12.98
C THR A 370 -7.11 -13.11 -12.03
N HIS A 371 -6.82 -13.07 -10.72
CA HIS A 371 -7.35 -14.08 -9.80
C HIS A 371 -8.66 -13.63 -9.12
N LEU A 372 -9.72 -14.41 -9.29
CA LEU A 372 -11.01 -14.17 -8.62
C LEU A 372 -10.87 -14.08 -7.09
N LYS A 373 -9.96 -14.87 -6.51
CA LYS A 373 -9.81 -14.95 -5.06
C LYS A 373 -9.27 -13.65 -4.45
N THR A 374 -8.23 -13.08 -5.05
CA THR A 374 -7.68 -11.78 -4.64
C THR A 374 -8.64 -10.65 -4.97
N TYR A 375 -9.41 -10.75 -6.07
CA TYR A 375 -10.46 -9.80 -6.45
C TYR A 375 -11.55 -9.69 -5.36
N LEU A 376 -12.11 -10.83 -4.95
CA LEU A 376 -13.08 -10.89 -3.84
C LEU A 376 -12.48 -10.40 -2.52
N ALA A 377 -11.22 -10.75 -2.24
CA ALA A 377 -10.54 -10.34 -1.02
C ALA A 377 -10.20 -8.84 -0.98
N ALA A 378 -10.05 -8.19 -2.13
CA ALA A 378 -9.91 -6.74 -2.27
C ALA A 378 -11.24 -5.99 -2.01
N GLY A 379 -12.34 -6.70 -1.77
CA GLY A 379 -13.64 -6.13 -1.42
C GLY A 379 -14.58 -5.91 -2.61
N PHE A 380 -14.23 -6.38 -3.80
CA PHE A 380 -15.11 -6.29 -4.96
C PHE A 380 -16.25 -7.31 -4.89
N GLU A 381 -17.49 -6.82 -4.88
CA GLU A 381 -18.68 -7.66 -4.85
C GLU A 381 -19.05 -8.13 -6.26
N VAL A 382 -19.01 -9.44 -6.45
CA VAL A 382 -19.52 -10.07 -7.68
C VAL A 382 -21.06 -10.04 -7.67
N ASN A 383 -21.66 -9.80 -8.84
CA ASN A 383 -23.11 -9.57 -9.04
C ASN A 383 -23.65 -8.20 -8.57
N SER A 384 -22.81 -7.29 -8.08
CA SER A 384 -23.22 -5.91 -7.74
C SER A 384 -23.52 -5.07 -8.99
N VAL A 385 -22.53 -4.98 -9.90
CA VAL A 385 -22.60 -4.24 -11.17
C VAL A 385 -22.66 -5.21 -12.36
N ARG A 386 -21.97 -6.36 -12.25
CA ARG A 386 -21.81 -7.33 -13.35
C ARG A 386 -21.96 -8.77 -12.86
N PRO A 387 -22.57 -9.67 -13.66
CA PRO A 387 -22.79 -11.05 -13.26
C PRO A 387 -21.47 -11.81 -13.15
N GLU A 388 -21.40 -12.77 -12.22
CA GLU A 388 -20.22 -13.58 -11.92
C GLU A 388 -19.54 -14.19 -13.14
N LYS A 389 -20.33 -14.75 -14.07
CA LYS A 389 -19.83 -15.33 -15.32
C LYS A 389 -19.10 -14.32 -16.19
N ALA A 390 -19.51 -13.06 -16.21
CA ALA A 390 -18.84 -12.01 -16.97
C ALA A 390 -17.52 -11.59 -16.31
N VAL A 391 -17.50 -11.44 -14.98
CA VAL A 391 -16.28 -11.15 -14.21
C VAL A 391 -15.25 -12.28 -14.39
N LEU A 392 -15.66 -13.53 -14.23
CA LEU A 392 -14.82 -14.71 -14.46
C LEU A 392 -14.29 -14.78 -15.89
N SER A 393 -15.14 -14.56 -16.90
CA SER A 393 -14.73 -14.55 -18.31
C SER A 393 -13.67 -13.49 -18.58
N GLN A 394 -13.82 -12.29 -18.01
CA GLN A 394 -12.86 -11.21 -18.17
C GLN A 394 -11.54 -11.49 -17.44
N LEU A 395 -11.59 -11.97 -16.20
CA LEU A 395 -10.39 -12.37 -15.44
C LEU A 395 -9.60 -13.48 -16.16
N ASN A 396 -10.30 -14.44 -16.77
CA ASN A 396 -9.69 -15.48 -17.58
C ASN A 396 -9.03 -14.93 -18.86
N GLU A 397 -9.71 -14.04 -19.59
CA GLU A 397 -9.13 -13.39 -20.77
C GLU A 397 -7.87 -12.58 -20.41
N GLN A 398 -7.92 -11.82 -19.31
CA GLN A 398 -6.79 -11.05 -18.81
C GLN A 398 -5.63 -11.96 -18.40
N ALA A 399 -5.88 -13.12 -17.79
CA ALA A 399 -4.84 -14.07 -17.41
C ALA A 399 -4.13 -14.68 -18.62
N VAL A 400 -4.86 -15.02 -19.68
CA VAL A 400 -4.28 -15.53 -20.93
C VAL A 400 -3.30 -14.51 -21.53
N VAL A 401 -3.66 -13.23 -21.59
CA VAL A 401 -2.76 -12.18 -22.10
C VAL A 401 -1.56 -11.95 -21.17
N MET A 402 -1.75 -12.08 -19.86
CA MET A 402 -0.66 -11.99 -18.87
C MET A 402 0.26 -13.23 -18.84
N GLY A 403 -0.07 -14.31 -19.57
CA GLY A 403 0.67 -15.58 -19.51
C GLY A 403 0.54 -16.32 -18.17
N VAL A 404 -0.53 -16.05 -17.43
CA VAL A 404 -0.82 -16.57 -16.08
C VAL A 404 -1.70 -17.80 -16.19
N THR A 405 -1.29 -18.91 -15.58
CA THR A 405 -2.16 -20.10 -15.49
C THR A 405 -3.13 -19.93 -14.33
N ILE A 406 -4.41 -19.73 -14.66
CA ILE A 406 -5.51 -19.93 -13.70
C ILE A 406 -5.70 -21.44 -13.55
N VAL A 407 -5.45 -21.95 -12.35
CA VAL A 407 -5.90 -23.28 -11.97
C VAL A 407 -7.43 -23.24 -11.93
N PRO A 408 -8.16 -24.06 -12.72
CA PRO A 408 -9.60 -24.16 -12.59
C PRO A 408 -9.91 -24.56 -11.15
N ARG A 409 -10.76 -23.80 -10.47
CA ARG A 409 -11.31 -24.26 -9.20
C ARG A 409 -12.18 -25.46 -9.55
N ASP A 410 -11.80 -26.65 -9.08
CA ASP A 410 -12.53 -27.89 -9.37
C ASP A 410 -14.03 -27.69 -9.08
N GLN A 411 -14.86 -28.08 -10.04
CA GLN A 411 -16.31 -27.84 -10.06
C GLN A 411 -17.05 -28.76 -9.09
#